data_AF-A0A2P2IGM3-F1
#
_entry.id   AF-A0A2P2IGM3-F1
#
_cell.length_a   1.000
_cell.length_b   1.000
_cell.length_c   1.000
_cell.angle_alpha   90.00
_cell.angle_beta   90.00
_cell.angle_gamma   90.00
#
_symmetry.space_group_name_H-M   'P 1'
#
loop_
_entity.id
_entity.type
_entity.pdbx_description
1 polymer ?
#
loop_
_entity_poly.entity_id
_entity_poly.type
_entity_poly.pdbx_seq_one_letter_code
_entity_poly.pdbx_strand_id
1 'polypeptide(L)'
;KKQPMLSAISENMSLWSRLLFLCSLVCNLILAGSYPFDDDPEPGDLVSRQVSLLVWASVLAVLAVVVASPRALWGYILAGLVIIRLILSHGAEPTLLLLGTVNVVIKAIHLVSIMGNKGTFTKSFQQILTDTELIYHVFYFVFCILGLFKPYAYSILLLDVVYREETLFNVIQSVTRNGWSIILTAALALILIYLFSIIAFVFFRDDFEMSVTKLIPVDNIVAASPSCEAGLGEECPMESAKGSITTIGQQAYITEEETEKVCTSLRMCIITTLNHGLRNGGGIGDLLR
;
A
#
# COMPACT_ATOMS: atom_id res chain seq x y z
N LYS A 1 -36.94 7.65 -28.51
CA LYS A 1 -37.44 6.33 -28.02
C LYS A 1 -36.99 6.16 -26.59
N LYS A 2 -37.91 6.00 -25.61
CA LYS A 2 -37.53 5.67 -24.22
C LYS A 2 -36.87 4.27 -24.24
N GLN A 3 -35.61 4.16 -23.86
CA GLN A 3 -34.92 2.88 -23.72
C GLN A 3 -35.09 2.40 -22.27
N PRO A 4 -36.03 1.46 -21.99
CA PRO A 4 -36.38 1.08 -20.62
C PRO A 4 -35.20 0.46 -19.87
N MET A 5 -34.31 -0.24 -20.58
CA MET A 5 -33.09 -0.84 -20.00
C MET A 5 -32.13 0.23 -19.45
N LEU A 6 -31.90 1.32 -20.17
CA LEU A 6 -31.04 2.41 -19.69
C LEU A 6 -31.67 3.16 -18.52
N SER A 7 -33.00 3.31 -18.53
CA SER A 7 -33.75 3.92 -17.43
C SER A 7 -33.58 3.12 -16.13
N ALA A 8 -33.76 1.80 -16.18
CA ALA A 8 -33.61 0.93 -15.00
C ALA A 8 -32.16 0.87 -14.48
N ILE A 9 -31.16 0.91 -15.38
CA ILE A 9 -29.75 0.96 -14.99
C ILE A 9 -29.40 2.31 -14.34
N SER A 10 -30.00 3.40 -14.82
CA SER A 10 -29.82 4.75 -14.27
C SER A 10 -30.47 4.97 -12.90
N GLU A 11 -31.55 4.25 -12.62
CA GLU A 11 -32.29 4.36 -11.36
C GLU A 11 -31.48 3.83 -10.16
N ASN A 12 -30.54 2.91 -10.41
CA ASN A 12 -29.75 2.22 -9.40
C ASN A 12 -28.33 2.77 -9.22
N MET A 13 -28.05 4.02 -9.61
CA MET A 13 -26.72 4.66 -9.51
C MET A 13 -26.04 4.48 -8.14
N SER A 14 -26.80 4.69 -7.05
CA SER A 14 -26.28 4.56 -5.69
C SER A 14 -25.91 3.12 -5.31
N LEU A 15 -26.61 2.13 -5.88
CA LEU A 15 -26.30 0.71 -5.67
C LEU A 15 -25.02 0.32 -6.39
N TRP A 16 -24.85 0.75 -7.65
CA TRP A 16 -23.63 0.49 -8.41
C TRP A 16 -22.40 1.08 -7.72
N SER A 17 -22.49 2.32 -7.23
CA SER A 17 -21.42 2.96 -6.45
C SER A 17 -21.10 2.20 -5.15
N ARG A 18 -22.13 1.75 -4.40
CA ARG A 18 -21.95 0.93 -3.20
C ARG A 18 -21.26 -0.40 -3.49
N LEU A 19 -21.68 -1.09 -4.56
CA LEU A 19 -21.10 -2.36 -4.98
C LEU A 19 -19.65 -2.22 -5.43
N LEU A 20 -19.31 -1.16 -6.19
CA LEU A 20 -17.94 -0.86 -6.60
C LEU A 20 -17.01 -0.66 -5.41
N PHE A 21 -17.45 0.13 -4.44
CA PHE A 21 -16.69 0.37 -3.23
C PHE A 21 -16.49 -0.91 -2.42
N LEU A 22 -17.56 -1.70 -2.22
CA LEU A 22 -17.47 -2.97 -1.50
C LEU A 22 -16.53 -3.95 -2.21
N CYS A 23 -16.65 -4.06 -3.54
CA CYS A 23 -15.80 -4.90 -4.36
C CYS A 23 -14.32 -4.48 -4.25
N SER A 24 -14.04 -3.18 -4.37
CA SER A 24 -12.70 -2.60 -4.17
C SER A 24 -12.14 -2.90 -2.78
N LEU A 25 -12.95 -2.75 -1.72
CA LEU A 25 -12.56 -3.06 -0.35
C LEU A 25 -12.19 -4.53 -0.20
N VAL A 26 -13.01 -5.44 -0.74
CA VAL A 26 -12.74 -6.88 -0.70
C VAL A 26 -11.47 -7.22 -1.48
N CYS A 27 -11.29 -6.70 -2.70
CA CYS A 27 -10.05 -6.91 -3.48
C CYS A 27 -8.80 -6.48 -2.69
N ASN A 28 -8.86 -5.33 -2.03
CA ASN A 28 -7.74 -4.83 -1.23
C ASN A 28 -7.52 -5.62 0.06
N LEU A 29 -8.57 -6.16 0.68
CA LEU A 29 -8.45 -7.05 1.84
C LEU A 29 -7.79 -8.38 1.46
N ILE A 30 -8.15 -8.95 0.30
CA ILE A 30 -7.50 -10.14 -0.27
C ILE A 30 -6.03 -9.84 -0.55
N LEU A 31 -5.73 -8.72 -1.21
CA LEU A 31 -4.36 -8.30 -1.49
C LEU A 31 -3.53 -8.16 -0.20
N ALA A 32 -4.07 -7.50 0.83
CA ALA A 32 -3.36 -7.31 2.09
C ALA A 32 -3.10 -8.63 2.85
N GLY A 33 -4.00 -9.62 2.73
CA GLY A 33 -3.89 -10.89 3.43
C GLY A 33 -3.13 -11.99 2.67
N SER A 34 -2.96 -11.85 1.36
CA SER A 34 -2.44 -12.94 0.50
C SER A 34 -1.30 -12.52 -0.41
N TYR A 35 -0.79 -11.29 -0.31
CA TYR A 35 0.38 -10.83 -1.05
C TYR A 35 1.66 -11.00 -0.21
N PRO A 36 2.81 -11.42 -0.79
CA PRO A 36 3.00 -11.81 -2.19
C PRO A 36 2.27 -13.12 -2.52
N PHE A 37 1.79 -13.22 -3.77
CA PHE A 37 1.24 -14.46 -4.28
C PHE A 37 2.43 -15.37 -4.59
N ASP A 38 2.80 -16.24 -3.66
CA ASP A 38 3.92 -17.15 -3.87
C ASP A 38 3.53 -18.20 -4.93
N ASP A 39 4.40 -18.35 -5.93
CA ASP A 39 4.28 -19.32 -7.03
C ASP A 39 4.60 -20.77 -6.60
N ASP A 40 4.83 -21.01 -5.30
CA ASP A 40 5.13 -22.33 -4.77
C ASP A 40 3.85 -23.00 -4.24
N PRO A 41 3.20 -23.87 -5.03
CA PRO A 41 2.26 -24.81 -4.47
C PRO A 41 3.08 -25.86 -3.74
N GLU A 42 3.23 -25.74 -2.42
CA GLU A 42 3.16 -27.01 -1.68
C GLU A 42 1.78 -27.60 -1.99
N PRO A 43 1.73 -28.80 -2.59
CA PRO A 43 0.52 -29.34 -3.16
C PRO A 43 -0.46 -29.63 -2.04
N GLY A 44 -1.38 -28.72 -1.79
CA GLY A 44 -2.66 -28.98 -1.15
C GLY A 44 -2.61 -29.95 0.02
N ASP A 45 -1.71 -29.76 0.98
CA ASP A 45 -1.77 -30.52 2.22
C ASP A 45 -2.79 -29.85 3.15
N LEU A 46 -4.05 -30.16 2.82
CA LEU A 46 -5.16 -30.23 3.76
C LEU A 46 -5.81 -28.89 4.12
N VAL A 47 -6.50 -28.24 3.15
CA VAL A 47 -7.89 -27.88 3.48
C VAL A 47 -8.57 -29.21 3.76
N SER A 48 -8.57 -29.63 5.03
CA SER A 48 -9.03 -30.96 5.38
C SER A 48 -10.41 -31.15 4.81
N ARG A 49 -10.70 -32.38 4.39
CA ARG A 49 -12.06 -32.75 3.98
C ARG A 49 -13.10 -32.22 4.96
N GLN A 50 -12.75 -32.09 6.25
CA GLN A 50 -13.57 -31.47 7.29
C GLN A 50 -13.69 -29.94 7.15
N VAL A 51 -12.61 -29.19 6.91
CA VAL A 51 -12.68 -27.73 6.66
C VAL A 51 -13.52 -27.43 5.42
N SER A 52 -13.34 -28.17 4.32
CA SER A 52 -14.15 -28.00 3.12
C SER A 52 -15.64 -28.31 3.39
N LEU A 53 -15.94 -29.40 4.11
CA LEU A 53 -17.30 -29.73 4.52
C LEU A 53 -17.92 -28.66 5.45
N LEU A 54 -17.15 -28.11 6.40
CA LEU A 54 -17.60 -27.04 7.29
C LEU A 54 -17.93 -25.77 6.53
N VAL A 55 -17.09 -25.39 5.56
CA VAL A 55 -17.34 -24.22 4.70
C VAL A 55 -18.57 -24.45 3.80
N TRP A 56 -18.78 -25.66 3.29
CA TRP A 56 -20.00 -26.00 2.55
C TRP A 56 -21.25 -25.95 3.44
N ALA A 57 -21.18 -26.52 4.65
CA ALA A 57 -22.27 -26.49 5.60
C ALA A 57 -22.63 -25.06 6.01
N SER A 58 -21.62 -24.20 6.22
CA SER A 58 -21.84 -22.78 6.55
C SER A 58 -22.48 -22.01 5.39
N VAL A 59 -22.03 -22.23 4.14
CA VAL A 59 -22.66 -21.63 2.95
C VAL A 59 -24.12 -22.05 2.82
N LEU A 60 -24.42 -23.35 2.97
CA LEU A 60 -25.80 -23.86 2.88
C LEU A 60 -26.68 -23.35 4.02
N ALA A 61 -26.15 -23.28 5.25
CA ALA A 61 -26.88 -22.73 6.39
C ALA A 61 -27.22 -21.24 6.19
N VAL A 62 -26.24 -20.43 5.76
CA VAL A 62 -26.47 -19.01 5.49
C VAL A 62 -27.41 -18.82 4.29
N LEU A 63 -27.31 -19.64 3.26
CA LEU A 63 -28.25 -19.62 2.14
C LEU A 63 -29.69 -19.90 2.61
N ALA A 64 -29.89 -20.89 3.49
CA ALA A 64 -31.20 -21.17 4.07
C ALA A 64 -31.73 -19.98 4.88
N VAL A 65 -30.87 -19.29 5.65
CA VAL A 65 -31.24 -18.08 6.39
C VAL A 65 -31.57 -16.90 5.48
N VAL A 66 -30.84 -16.70 4.37
CA VAL A 66 -31.15 -15.66 3.37
C VAL A 66 -32.53 -15.89 2.76
N VAL A 67 -32.87 -17.14 2.46
CA VAL A 67 -34.18 -17.52 1.90
C VAL A 67 -35.29 -17.35 2.94
N ALA A 68 -35.05 -17.75 4.20
CA ALA A 68 -36.03 -17.61 5.28
C ALA A 68 -36.22 -16.15 5.74
N SER A 69 -35.16 -15.34 5.67
CA SER A 69 -35.14 -13.93 6.10
C SER A 69 -34.32 -13.09 5.12
N PRO A 70 -34.96 -12.48 4.10
CA PRO A 70 -34.27 -11.69 3.08
C PRO A 70 -33.87 -10.30 3.62
N ARG A 71 -32.95 -10.27 4.59
CA ARG A 71 -32.29 -9.04 5.04
C ARG A 71 -30.99 -8.86 4.26
N ALA A 72 -30.69 -7.62 3.88
CA ALA A 72 -29.47 -7.28 3.13
C ALA A 72 -28.18 -7.76 3.83
N LEU A 73 -28.15 -7.75 5.16
CA LEU A 73 -27.02 -8.25 5.96
C LEU A 73 -26.65 -9.69 5.61
N TRP A 74 -27.63 -10.59 5.53
CA TRP A 74 -27.39 -12.01 5.24
C TRP A 74 -26.85 -12.21 3.83
N GLY A 75 -27.25 -11.36 2.87
CA GLY A 75 -26.68 -11.35 1.52
C GLY A 75 -25.19 -11.02 1.50
N TYR A 76 -24.76 -10.02 2.29
CA TYR A 76 -23.33 -9.68 2.42
C TYR A 76 -22.52 -10.79 3.10
N ILE A 77 -23.08 -11.41 4.14
CA ILE A 77 -22.43 -12.55 4.83
C ILE A 77 -22.27 -13.73 3.86
N LEU A 78 -23.32 -14.05 3.10
CA LEU A 78 -23.26 -15.11 2.09
C LEU A 78 -22.20 -14.81 1.02
N ALA A 79 -22.15 -13.59 0.50
CA ALA A 79 -21.15 -13.19 -0.49
C ALA A 79 -19.72 -13.32 0.06
N GLY A 80 -19.48 -12.85 1.30
CA GLY A 80 -18.19 -12.99 1.98
C GLY A 80 -17.77 -14.46 2.16
N LEU A 81 -18.69 -15.33 2.58
CA LEU A 81 -18.42 -16.77 2.71
C LEU A 81 -18.12 -17.44 1.37
N VAL A 82 -18.82 -17.05 0.30
CA VAL A 82 -18.53 -17.54 -1.05
C VAL A 82 -17.14 -17.09 -1.51
N ILE A 83 -16.74 -15.85 -1.25
CA ILE A 83 -15.40 -15.33 -1.58
C ILE A 83 -14.32 -16.06 -0.78
N ILE A 84 -14.48 -16.19 0.54
CA ILE A 84 -13.56 -16.96 1.39
C ILE A 84 -13.39 -18.38 0.86
N ARG A 85 -14.50 -19.00 0.45
CA ARG A 85 -14.47 -20.33 -0.13
C ARG A 85 -13.74 -20.38 -1.47
N LEU A 86 -13.90 -19.39 -2.34
CA LEU A 86 -13.16 -19.31 -3.60
C LEU A 86 -11.65 -19.22 -3.34
N ILE A 87 -11.23 -18.41 -2.36
CA ILE A 87 -9.83 -18.30 -1.94
C ILE A 87 -9.30 -19.65 -1.44
N LEU A 88 -10.04 -20.34 -0.57
CA LEU A 88 -9.62 -21.64 -0.02
C LEU A 88 -9.61 -22.78 -1.05
N SER A 89 -10.35 -22.67 -2.14
CA SER A 89 -10.49 -23.74 -3.14
C SER A 89 -9.64 -23.56 -4.39
N HIS A 90 -9.49 -22.32 -4.87
CA HIS A 90 -8.78 -22.00 -6.11
C HIS A 90 -7.55 -21.12 -5.86
N GLY A 91 -7.36 -20.60 -4.65
CA GLY A 91 -6.31 -19.64 -4.32
C GLY A 91 -6.78 -18.19 -4.39
N ALA A 92 -5.98 -17.29 -3.79
CA ALA A 92 -6.28 -15.87 -3.72
C ALA A 92 -6.15 -15.17 -5.10
N GLU A 93 -5.14 -15.54 -5.89
CA GLU A 93 -4.86 -14.93 -7.18
C GLU A 93 -6.02 -15.05 -8.20
N PRO A 94 -6.54 -16.25 -8.54
CA PRO A 94 -7.65 -16.37 -9.48
C PRO A 94 -8.95 -15.78 -8.93
N THR A 95 -9.14 -15.82 -7.61
CA THR A 95 -10.29 -15.17 -6.95
C THR A 95 -10.23 -13.65 -7.09
N LEU A 96 -9.06 -13.06 -6.91
CA LEU A 96 -8.83 -11.63 -7.09
C LEU A 96 -9.03 -11.21 -8.55
N LEU A 97 -8.57 -12.02 -9.51
CA LEU A 97 -8.80 -11.80 -10.93
C LEU A 97 -10.31 -11.81 -11.26
N LEU A 98 -11.04 -12.83 -10.78
CA LEU A 98 -12.50 -12.91 -10.97
C LEU A 98 -13.19 -11.66 -10.40
N LEU A 99 -12.91 -11.31 -9.15
CA LEU A 99 -13.54 -10.17 -8.50
C LEU A 99 -13.17 -8.84 -9.18
N GLY A 100 -11.92 -8.72 -9.64
CA GLY A 100 -11.44 -7.62 -10.47
C GLY A 100 -12.22 -7.46 -11.78
N THR A 101 -12.47 -8.56 -12.50
CA THR A 101 -13.23 -8.49 -13.77
C THR A 101 -14.67 -8.05 -13.52
N VAL A 102 -15.29 -8.57 -12.46
CA VAL A 102 -16.62 -8.12 -12.00
C VAL A 102 -16.59 -6.63 -11.68
N ASN A 103 -15.56 -6.14 -11.00
CA ASN A 103 -15.39 -4.72 -10.68
C ASN A 103 -15.32 -3.84 -11.94
N VAL A 104 -14.56 -4.25 -12.96
CA VAL A 104 -14.48 -3.55 -14.25
C VAL A 104 -15.84 -3.49 -14.95
N VAL A 105 -16.57 -4.60 -14.98
CA VAL A 105 -17.92 -4.67 -15.59
C VAL A 105 -18.89 -3.74 -14.86
N ILE A 106 -18.93 -3.80 -13.53
CA ILE A 106 -19.78 -2.92 -12.72
C ILE A 106 -19.39 -1.45 -12.97
N LYS A 107 -18.10 -1.14 -13.09
CA LYS A 107 -17.62 0.23 -13.28
C LYS A 107 -18.00 0.75 -14.67
N ALA A 108 -17.95 -0.10 -15.69
CA ALA A 108 -18.42 0.24 -17.03
C ALA A 108 -19.92 0.54 -17.03
N ILE A 109 -20.74 -0.29 -16.37
CA ILE A 109 -22.18 -0.06 -16.24
C ILE A 109 -22.45 1.27 -15.51
N HIS A 110 -21.75 1.51 -14.39
CA HIS A 110 -21.87 2.76 -13.63
C HIS A 110 -21.48 3.99 -14.46
N LEU A 111 -20.38 3.91 -15.22
CA LEU A 111 -19.93 5.01 -16.09
C LEU A 111 -20.95 5.31 -17.20
N VAL A 112 -21.45 4.28 -17.89
CA VAL A 112 -22.51 4.42 -18.91
C VAL A 112 -23.77 5.02 -18.29
N SER A 113 -24.11 4.62 -17.07
CA SER A 113 -25.23 5.16 -16.30
C SER A 113 -25.08 6.67 -16.06
N ILE A 114 -23.91 7.11 -15.55
CA ILE A 114 -23.58 8.53 -15.34
C ILE A 114 -23.64 9.33 -16.63
N MET A 115 -23.01 8.82 -17.69
CA MET A 115 -23.01 9.47 -19.01
C MET A 115 -24.42 9.60 -19.58
N GLY A 116 -25.30 8.63 -19.30
CA GLY A 116 -26.71 8.66 -19.68
C GLY A 116 -27.50 9.72 -18.93
N ASN A 117 -27.34 9.79 -17.62
CA ASN A 117 -28.06 10.74 -16.77
C ASN A 117 -27.64 12.20 -17.04
N LYS A 118 -26.35 12.44 -17.33
CA LYS A 118 -25.82 13.76 -17.70
C LYS A 118 -26.07 14.13 -19.17
N GLY A 119 -26.63 13.23 -19.97
CA GLY A 119 -26.83 13.43 -21.41
C GLY A 119 -25.53 13.63 -22.19
N THR A 120 -24.42 13.08 -21.70
CA THR A 120 -23.08 13.31 -22.24
C THR A 120 -22.83 12.56 -23.56
N PHE A 121 -23.65 11.55 -23.89
CA PHE A 121 -23.52 10.74 -25.11
C PHE A 121 -23.60 11.52 -26.43
N THR A 122 -24.19 12.72 -26.43
CA THR A 122 -24.31 13.56 -27.63
C THR A 122 -23.23 14.66 -27.72
N LYS A 123 -22.37 14.78 -26.70
CA LYS A 123 -21.30 15.77 -26.64
C LYS A 123 -20.04 15.29 -27.35
N SER A 124 -19.24 16.23 -27.85
CA SER A 124 -17.94 15.92 -28.47
C SER A 124 -16.94 15.42 -27.41
N PHE A 125 -15.98 14.57 -27.81
CA PHE A 125 -14.95 14.02 -26.93
C PHE A 125 -14.14 15.09 -26.17
N GLN A 126 -13.93 16.27 -26.77
CA GLN A 126 -13.26 17.39 -26.07
C GLN A 126 -14.08 17.94 -24.89
N GLN A 127 -15.41 17.96 -25.02
CA GLN A 127 -16.29 18.43 -23.94
C GLN A 127 -16.39 17.39 -22.82
N ILE A 128 -16.26 16.10 -23.16
CA ILE A 128 -16.15 14.99 -22.20
C ILE A 128 -14.89 15.16 -21.35
N LEU A 129 -13.76 15.53 -21.96
CA LEU A 129 -12.49 15.76 -21.28
C LEU A 129 -12.42 17.07 -20.50
N THR A 130 -13.45 17.91 -20.51
CA THR A 130 -13.51 19.15 -19.72
C THR A 130 -14.31 18.97 -18.43
N ASP A 131 -15.18 17.95 -18.36
CA ASP A 131 -15.97 17.65 -17.16
C ASP A 131 -15.10 16.90 -16.13
N THR A 132 -14.72 17.61 -15.06
CA THR A 132 -13.83 17.09 -14.00
C THR A 132 -14.41 15.86 -13.29
N GLU A 133 -15.73 15.78 -13.13
CA GLU A 133 -16.40 14.64 -12.49
C GLU A 133 -16.35 13.39 -13.38
N LEU A 134 -16.49 13.58 -14.70
CA LEU A 134 -16.40 12.46 -15.64
C LEU A 134 -14.97 11.97 -15.79
N ILE A 135 -13.99 12.89 -15.85
CA ILE A 135 -12.55 12.55 -15.86
C ILE A 135 -12.20 11.72 -14.63
N TYR A 136 -12.72 12.10 -13.45
CA TYR A 136 -12.54 11.32 -12.22
C TYR A 136 -13.04 9.87 -12.42
N HIS A 137 -14.25 9.67 -12.92
CA HIS A 137 -14.76 8.31 -13.11
C HIS A 137 -14.02 7.50 -14.19
N VAL A 138 -13.56 8.16 -15.26
CA VAL A 138 -12.72 7.55 -16.31
C VAL A 138 -11.35 7.17 -15.76
N PHE A 139 -10.73 8.02 -14.95
CA PHE A 139 -9.46 7.74 -14.27
C PHE A 139 -9.58 6.47 -13.41
N TYR A 140 -10.62 6.37 -12.57
CA TYR A 140 -10.85 5.17 -11.77
C TYR A 140 -11.17 3.94 -12.63
N PHE A 141 -11.83 4.09 -13.78
CA PHE A 141 -12.04 2.98 -14.71
C PHE A 141 -10.71 2.44 -15.28
N VAL A 142 -9.76 3.31 -15.60
CA VAL A 142 -8.41 2.91 -16.02
C VAL A 142 -7.72 2.13 -14.89
N PHE A 143 -7.80 2.57 -13.63
CA PHE A 143 -7.24 1.83 -12.50
C PHE A 143 -7.94 0.49 -12.23
N CYS A 144 -9.25 0.37 -12.49
CA CYS A 144 -9.91 -0.94 -12.45
C CYS A 144 -9.31 -1.92 -13.46
N ILE A 145 -9.01 -1.45 -14.68
CA ILE A 145 -8.36 -2.27 -15.71
C ILE A 145 -6.92 -2.60 -15.33
N LEU A 146 -6.14 -1.61 -14.86
CA LEU A 146 -4.76 -1.82 -14.41
C LEU A 146 -4.68 -2.81 -13.25
N GLY A 147 -5.67 -2.83 -12.34
CA GLY A 147 -5.78 -3.78 -11.25
C GLY A 147 -5.81 -5.25 -11.71
N LEU A 148 -6.32 -5.53 -12.91
CA LEU A 148 -6.31 -6.89 -13.48
C LEU A 148 -4.89 -7.37 -13.82
N PHE A 149 -4.03 -6.46 -14.25
CA PHE A 149 -2.66 -6.77 -14.66
C PHE A 149 -1.66 -6.63 -13.51
N LYS A 150 -1.91 -5.67 -12.61
CA LYS A 150 -1.05 -5.30 -11.49
C LYS A 150 -1.90 -5.16 -10.22
N PRO A 151 -1.91 -6.17 -9.34
CA PRO A 151 -2.80 -6.21 -8.18
C PRO A 151 -2.71 -4.99 -7.24
N TYR A 152 -1.52 -4.41 -7.08
CA TYR A 152 -1.33 -3.20 -6.25
C TYR A 152 -2.06 -1.95 -6.78
N ALA A 153 -2.49 -1.93 -8.04
CA ALA A 153 -3.28 -0.82 -8.57
C ALA A 153 -4.68 -0.73 -7.91
N TYR A 154 -5.18 -1.83 -7.30
CA TYR A 154 -6.42 -1.80 -6.53
C TYR A 154 -6.37 -0.85 -5.32
N SER A 155 -5.19 -0.55 -4.78
CA SER A 155 -5.04 0.35 -3.62
C SER A 155 -5.51 1.77 -3.93
N ILE A 156 -5.34 2.23 -5.16
CA ILE A 156 -5.82 3.56 -5.59
C ILE A 156 -7.35 3.61 -5.61
N LEU A 157 -8.03 2.49 -5.89
CA LEU A 157 -9.49 2.45 -5.90
C LEU A 157 -10.11 2.65 -4.51
N LEU A 158 -9.35 2.49 -3.42
CA LEU A 158 -9.83 2.80 -2.05
C LEU A 158 -10.03 4.30 -1.84
N LEU A 159 -9.31 5.15 -2.57
CA LEU A 159 -9.45 6.61 -2.47
C LEU A 159 -10.85 7.10 -2.88
N ASP A 160 -11.65 6.26 -3.55
CA ASP A 160 -13.04 6.57 -3.86
C ASP A 160 -13.90 6.81 -2.61
N VAL A 161 -13.48 6.31 -1.44
CA VAL A 161 -14.14 6.60 -0.14
C VAL A 161 -14.22 8.09 0.15
N VAL A 162 -13.19 8.85 -0.25
CA VAL A 162 -13.07 10.28 0.02
C VAL A 162 -14.15 11.07 -0.69
N TYR A 163 -14.42 10.75 -1.95
CA TYR A 163 -15.43 11.44 -2.75
C TYR A 163 -16.85 10.98 -2.41
N ARG A 164 -16.98 9.76 -1.87
CA ARG A 164 -18.28 9.19 -1.53
C ARG A 164 -18.81 9.69 -0.18
N GLU A 165 -17.93 10.01 0.75
CA GLU A 165 -18.29 10.42 2.10
C GLU A 165 -18.11 11.93 2.29
N GLU A 166 -19.22 12.66 2.39
CA GLU A 166 -19.22 14.12 2.51
C GLU A 166 -18.41 14.60 3.72
N THR A 167 -18.45 13.86 4.83
CA THR A 167 -17.72 14.21 6.04
C THR A 167 -16.20 14.16 5.83
N LEU A 168 -15.68 13.12 5.17
CA LEU A 168 -14.25 13.00 4.83
C LEU A 168 -13.83 14.05 3.81
N PHE A 169 -14.67 14.32 2.81
CA PHE A 169 -14.42 15.37 1.84
C PHE A 169 -14.28 16.74 2.52
N ASN A 170 -15.16 17.04 3.47
CA ASN A 170 -15.10 18.28 4.25
C ASN A 170 -13.83 18.38 5.10
N VAL A 171 -13.36 17.26 5.69
CA VAL A 171 -12.09 17.23 6.43
C VAL A 171 -10.92 17.57 5.51
N ILE A 172 -10.84 16.97 4.32
CA ILE A 172 -9.79 17.31 3.34
C ILE A 172 -9.93 18.77 2.89
N GLN A 173 -11.16 19.23 2.64
CA GLN A 173 -11.41 20.60 2.22
C GLN A 173 -10.98 21.62 3.28
N SER A 174 -11.08 21.28 4.56
CA SER A 174 -10.64 22.16 5.65
C SER A 174 -9.14 22.47 5.56
N VAL A 175 -8.33 21.51 5.09
CA VAL A 175 -6.89 21.68 4.88
C VAL A 175 -6.60 22.33 3.53
N THR A 176 -7.26 21.89 2.45
CA THR A 176 -6.94 22.36 1.09
C THR A 176 -7.45 23.77 0.81
N ARG A 177 -8.52 24.24 1.48
CA ARG A 177 -9.07 25.60 1.31
C ARG A 177 -8.04 26.69 1.65
N ASN A 178 -7.20 26.45 2.66
CA ASN A 178 -6.14 27.37 3.07
C ASN A 178 -4.74 26.85 2.67
N GLY A 179 -4.66 25.96 1.67
CA GLY A 179 -3.43 25.24 1.32
C GLY A 179 -2.24 26.15 1.01
N TRP A 180 -2.46 27.33 0.46
CA TRP A 180 -1.38 28.31 0.20
C TRP A 180 -0.67 28.76 1.48
N SER A 181 -1.41 28.98 2.57
CA SER A 181 -0.83 29.35 3.86
C SER A 181 0.05 28.23 4.42
N ILE A 182 -0.40 26.97 4.28
CA ILE A 182 0.36 25.79 4.69
C ILE A 182 1.65 25.68 3.88
N ILE A 183 1.58 25.88 2.56
CA ILE A 183 2.74 25.88 1.67
C ILE A 183 3.74 26.97 2.06
N LEU A 184 3.27 28.20 2.31
CA LEU A 184 4.13 29.31 2.74
C LEU A 184 4.82 29.02 4.09
N THR A 185 4.09 28.42 5.03
CA THR A 185 4.64 28.04 6.35
C THR A 185 5.69 26.93 6.19
N ALA A 186 5.43 25.93 5.34
CA ALA A 186 6.39 24.87 5.03
C ALA A 186 7.64 25.43 4.33
N ALA A 187 7.48 26.42 3.43
CA ALA A 187 8.59 27.10 2.78
C ALA A 187 9.43 27.89 3.79
N LEU A 188 8.80 28.60 4.73
CA LEU A 188 9.50 29.29 5.81
C LEU A 188 10.29 28.30 6.69
N ALA A 189 9.68 27.17 7.06
CA ALA A 189 10.35 26.12 7.82
C ALA A 189 11.57 25.56 7.07
N LEU A 190 11.45 25.33 5.76
CA LEU A 190 12.56 24.87 4.91
C LEU A 190 13.70 25.90 4.86
N ILE A 191 13.38 27.19 4.75
CA ILE A 191 14.39 28.27 4.80
C ILE A 191 15.12 28.26 6.15
N LEU A 192 14.40 28.12 7.26
CA LEU A 192 15.01 28.04 8.59
C LEU A 192 15.94 26.83 8.72
N ILE A 193 15.48 25.64 8.31
CA ILE A 193 16.30 24.42 8.30
C ILE A 193 17.58 24.62 7.47
N TYR A 194 17.46 25.25 6.32
CA TYR A 194 18.61 25.56 5.46
C TYR A 194 19.61 26.49 6.15
N LEU A 195 19.15 27.57 6.79
CA LEU A 195 20.01 28.48 7.54
C LEU A 195 20.71 27.77 8.71
N PHE A 196 19.97 26.98 9.48
CA PHE A 196 20.55 26.19 10.57
C PHE A 196 21.57 25.17 10.06
N SER A 197 21.32 24.53 8.92
CA SER A 197 22.25 23.58 8.31
C SER A 197 23.56 24.26 7.88
N ILE A 198 23.52 25.51 7.41
CA ILE A 198 24.74 26.28 7.10
C ILE A 198 25.53 26.57 8.39
N ILE A 199 24.84 27.03 9.45
CA ILE A 199 25.49 27.32 10.73
C ILE A 199 26.12 26.05 11.30
N ALA A 200 25.36 24.94 11.34
CA ALA A 200 25.83 23.62 11.72
C ALA A 200 27.06 23.19 10.92
N PHE A 201 27.03 23.33 9.59
CA PHE A 201 28.14 22.93 8.72
C PHE A 201 29.39 23.80 8.88
N VAL A 202 29.23 25.10 9.10
CA VAL A 202 30.37 26.02 9.23
C VAL A 202 31.04 25.90 10.60
N PHE A 203 30.26 25.75 11.67
CA PHE A 203 30.76 25.82 13.05
C PHE A 203 30.88 24.46 13.75
N PHE A 204 30.02 23.49 13.43
CA PHE A 204 29.83 22.27 14.23
C PHE A 204 29.97 20.98 13.39
N ARG A 205 30.47 21.05 12.16
CA ARG A 205 30.52 19.89 11.24
C ARG A 205 31.30 18.69 11.79
N ASP A 206 32.24 18.94 12.69
CA ASP A 206 33.08 17.90 13.29
C ASP A 206 32.43 17.23 14.50
N ASP A 207 31.43 17.87 15.11
CA ASP A 207 30.72 17.39 16.31
C ASP A 207 29.42 16.64 15.96
N PHE A 208 29.02 16.65 14.68
CA PHE A 208 27.86 15.91 14.17
C PHE A 208 28.23 14.48 13.80
N GLU A 209 28.06 13.58 14.77
CA GLU A 209 28.30 12.15 14.62
C GLU A 209 27.04 11.34 14.95
N MET A 210 26.77 10.30 14.16
CA MET A 210 25.69 9.35 14.46
C MET A 210 26.24 7.93 14.54
N SER A 211 25.67 7.14 15.44
CA SER A 211 25.86 5.69 15.44
C SER A 211 25.17 5.09 14.21
N VAL A 212 25.96 4.51 13.31
CA VAL A 212 25.51 3.76 12.14
C VAL A 212 25.84 2.30 12.35
N THR A 213 24.92 1.43 11.95
CA THR A 213 25.19 -0.01 11.88
C THR A 213 25.71 -0.35 10.49
N LYS A 214 27.01 -0.64 10.37
CA LYS A 214 27.60 -1.13 9.12
C LYS A 214 27.23 -2.58 8.91
N LEU A 215 26.81 -2.91 7.69
CA LEU A 215 26.47 -4.27 7.26
C LEU A 215 27.61 -4.82 6.41
N ILE A 216 28.35 -5.79 6.93
CA ILE A 216 29.45 -6.46 6.23
C ILE A 216 28.94 -7.83 5.76
N PRO A 217 28.82 -8.08 4.44
CA PRO A 217 28.40 -9.40 3.96
C PRO A 217 29.46 -10.44 4.32
N VAL A 218 29.00 -11.58 4.86
CA VAL A 218 29.88 -12.64 5.38
C VAL A 218 30.78 -13.26 4.29
N ASP A 219 30.38 -13.17 3.02
CA ASP A 219 31.18 -13.64 1.88
C ASP A 219 32.56 -12.95 1.78
N ASN A 220 32.67 -11.69 2.24
CA ASN A 220 33.92 -10.92 2.21
C ASN A 220 34.92 -11.34 3.31
N ILE A 221 34.46 -12.04 4.35
CA ILE A 221 35.30 -12.45 5.49
C ILE A 221 35.96 -13.81 5.21
N VAL A 222 35.34 -14.64 4.37
CA VAL A 222 35.94 -15.91 3.90
C VAL A 222 37.16 -15.65 2.99
N ALA A 223 37.26 -14.48 2.38
CA ALA A 223 38.43 -14.07 1.59
C ALA A 223 39.57 -13.45 2.42
N ALA A 224 39.34 -13.15 3.70
CA ALA A 224 40.29 -12.48 4.59
C ALA A 224 40.63 -13.28 5.86
N SER A 225 40.35 -14.59 5.89
CA SER A 225 40.94 -15.49 6.88
C SER A 225 42.32 -15.96 6.39
N PRO A 226 43.39 -15.85 7.20
CA PRO A 226 44.61 -16.56 6.89
C PRO A 226 44.29 -18.06 6.93
N SER A 227 44.77 -18.81 5.94
CA SER A 227 44.71 -20.26 5.92
C SER A 227 45.41 -20.83 7.15
N CYS A 228 44.65 -21.22 8.18
CA CYS A 228 45.18 -21.98 9.31
C CYS A 228 45.32 -23.45 8.87
N GLU A 229 46.48 -23.82 8.36
CA GLU A 229 46.86 -25.24 8.29
C GLU A 229 47.02 -25.77 9.72
N ALA A 230 46.24 -26.80 10.05
CA ALA A 230 46.27 -27.43 11.37
C ALA A 230 47.59 -28.22 11.56
N GLY A 231 48.54 -27.61 12.27
CA GLY A 231 49.78 -28.27 12.68
C GLY A 231 50.50 -27.51 13.79
N LEU A 232 50.42 -28.05 15.01
CA LEU A 232 51.12 -27.65 16.23
C LEU A 232 50.74 -26.28 16.85
N GLY A 233 49.79 -26.32 17.79
CA GLY A 233 50.06 -25.85 19.16
C GLY A 233 50.30 -24.35 19.42
N GLU A 234 49.79 -23.43 18.61
CA GLU A 234 49.68 -22.01 19.00
C GLU A 234 48.21 -21.56 18.95
N GLU A 235 47.75 -20.96 20.05
CA GLU A 235 46.43 -20.33 20.14
C GLU A 235 46.29 -19.28 19.05
N CYS A 236 45.41 -19.53 18.06
CA CYS A 236 44.97 -18.47 17.17
C CYS A 236 44.28 -17.40 18.03
N PRO A 237 44.73 -16.13 18.02
CA PRO A 237 43.94 -15.08 18.62
C PRO A 237 42.68 -14.95 17.76
N MET A 238 41.56 -15.48 18.27
CA MET A 238 40.23 -15.06 17.86
C MET A 238 40.10 -13.62 18.33
N GLU A 239 40.71 -12.70 17.59
CA GLU A 239 40.46 -11.27 17.75
C GLU A 239 39.05 -11.03 17.20
N SER A 240 38.11 -11.26 18.13
CA SER A 240 36.71 -10.89 18.14
C SER A 240 36.29 -10.05 16.93
N ALA A 241 35.61 -10.68 15.97
CA ALA A 241 34.64 -9.96 15.16
C ALA A 241 33.59 -9.41 16.14
N LYS A 242 33.74 -8.14 16.54
CA LYS A 242 32.79 -7.41 17.39
C LYS A 242 31.56 -7.08 16.55
N GLY A 243 30.71 -8.07 16.30
CA GLY A 243 29.48 -7.83 15.56
C GLY A 243 28.43 -8.92 15.78
N SER A 244 27.17 -8.51 15.80
CA SER A 244 26.03 -9.43 15.78
C SER A 244 25.80 -9.91 14.35
N ILE A 245 25.47 -11.19 14.15
CA ILE A 245 25.12 -11.71 12.81
C ILE A 245 23.63 -11.47 12.59
N THR A 246 23.28 -10.79 11.51
CA THR A 246 21.89 -10.56 11.09
C THR A 246 21.70 -11.03 9.66
N THR A 247 20.62 -11.77 9.41
CA THR A 247 20.27 -12.25 8.07
C THR A 247 19.24 -11.33 7.44
N ILE A 248 19.55 -10.79 6.25
CA ILE A 248 18.61 -10.00 5.45
C ILE A 248 18.38 -10.73 4.14
N GLY A 249 17.16 -11.24 3.94
CA GLY A 249 16.86 -12.13 2.82
C GLY A 249 17.63 -13.45 2.95
N GLN A 250 18.35 -13.85 1.90
CA GLN A 250 19.11 -15.11 1.86
C GLN A 250 20.60 -14.93 2.20
N GLN A 251 21.01 -13.74 2.61
CA GLN A 251 22.41 -13.39 2.84
C GLN A 251 22.65 -12.96 4.30
N ALA A 252 23.76 -13.44 4.88
CA ALA A 252 24.17 -13.12 6.25
C ALA A 252 25.11 -11.91 6.26
N TYR A 253 24.89 -11.01 7.21
CA TYR A 253 25.68 -9.81 7.43
C TYR A 253 26.19 -9.78 8.88
N ILE A 254 27.41 -9.32 9.07
CA ILE A 254 27.91 -8.90 10.39
C ILE A 254 27.54 -7.42 10.55
N THR A 255 26.86 -7.11 11.65
CA THR A 255 26.52 -5.74 12.04
C THR A 255 27.59 -5.20 12.99
N GLU A 256 28.25 -4.13 12.60
CA GLU A 256 29.18 -3.39 13.45
C GLU A 256 28.64 -1.98 13.72
N GLU A 257 28.60 -1.57 14.99
CA GLU A 257 28.22 -0.20 15.35
C GLU A 257 29.44 0.72 15.24
N GLU A 258 29.36 1.71 14.36
CA GLU A 258 30.41 2.70 14.16
C GLU A 258 29.80 4.11 14.20
N THR A 259 30.54 5.06 14.76
CA THR A 259 30.17 6.47 14.71
C THR A 259 30.65 7.07 13.40
N GLU A 260 29.72 7.55 12.57
CA GLU A 260 30.04 8.21 11.30
C GLU A 260 29.65 9.68 11.33
N LYS A 261 30.50 10.53 10.73
CA LYS A 261 30.25 11.96 10.58
C LYS A 261 29.13 12.21 9.59
N VAL A 262 28.06 12.86 10.03
CA VAL A 262 26.84 13.02 9.21
C VAL A 262 26.82 14.32 8.40
N CYS A 263 27.68 15.29 8.74
CA CYS A 263 27.76 16.61 8.08
C CYS A 263 29.06 16.80 7.28
N THR A 264 29.48 15.80 6.49
CA THR A 264 30.69 15.88 5.66
C THR A 264 30.59 16.89 4.50
N SER A 265 29.38 17.07 3.97
CA SER A 265 29.04 18.08 2.95
C SER A 265 27.81 18.88 3.37
N LEU A 266 27.66 20.11 2.85
CA LEU A 266 26.49 20.94 3.14
C LEU A 266 25.19 20.24 2.72
N ARG A 267 25.18 19.53 1.59
CA ARG A 267 24.01 18.75 1.13
C ARG A 267 23.63 17.66 2.13
N MET A 268 24.60 16.91 2.62
CA MET A 268 24.35 15.86 3.62
C MET A 268 23.84 16.48 4.92
N CYS A 269 24.44 17.58 5.37
CA CYS A 269 24.03 18.27 6.59
C CYS A 269 22.58 18.79 6.50
N ILE A 270 22.17 19.33 5.35
CA ILE A 270 20.77 19.72 5.09
C ILE A 270 19.83 18.52 5.18
N ILE A 271 20.15 17.39 4.52
CA ILE A 271 19.32 16.19 4.54
C ILE A 271 19.20 15.62 5.96
N THR A 272 20.31 15.58 6.70
CA THR A 272 20.34 15.11 8.10
C THR A 272 19.51 16.02 9.01
N THR A 273 19.66 17.34 8.90
CA THR A 273 18.87 18.32 9.65
C THR A 273 17.38 18.21 9.31
N LEU A 274 17.03 17.99 8.04
CA LEU A 274 15.66 17.80 7.61
C LEU A 274 15.06 16.50 8.17
N ASN A 275 15.76 15.37 8.05
CA ASN A 275 15.25 14.06 8.46
C ASN A 275 15.18 13.92 9.98
N HIS A 276 16.28 14.18 10.68
CA HIS A 276 16.36 13.98 12.12
C HIS A 276 15.81 15.18 12.90
N GLY A 277 16.04 16.40 12.43
CA GLY A 277 15.55 17.60 13.11
C GLY A 277 14.02 17.73 13.07
N LEU A 278 13.36 17.40 11.96
CA LEU A 278 11.89 17.45 11.88
C LEU A 278 11.21 16.22 12.49
N ARG A 279 11.78 15.01 12.35
CA ARG A 279 11.10 13.78 12.77
C ARG A 279 11.23 13.50 14.26
N ASN A 280 12.36 13.84 14.87
CA ASN A 280 12.66 13.43 16.25
C ASN A 280 12.01 14.34 17.31
N GLY A 281 11.44 15.49 16.94
CA GLY A 281 10.72 16.39 17.87
C GLY A 281 11.59 17.11 18.92
N GLY A 282 12.77 16.57 19.28
CA GLY A 282 13.77 17.15 20.19
C GLY A 282 14.79 18.09 19.54
N GLY A 283 14.72 18.27 18.22
CA GLY A 283 15.67 19.08 17.45
C GLY A 283 16.94 18.33 17.06
N ILE A 284 17.81 19.00 16.29
CA ILE A 284 19.06 18.39 15.81
C ILE A 284 20.17 18.33 16.86
N GLY A 285 19.97 18.99 18.01
CA GLY A 285 20.96 19.07 19.08
C GLY A 285 21.31 17.73 19.71
N ASP A 286 20.44 16.73 19.61
CA ASP A 286 20.69 15.38 20.12
C ASP A 286 21.80 14.63 19.33
N LEU A 287 22.17 15.13 18.16
CA LEU A 287 23.25 14.61 17.31
C LEU A 287 24.57 15.37 17.47
N LEU A 288 24.59 16.42 18.30
CA LEU A 288 25.81 17.15 18.67
C LEU A 288 26.43 16.45 19.88
N ARG A 289 27.69 16.04 19.77
CA ARG A 289 28.40 15.34 20.85
C ARG A 289 29.62 16.10 21.35
#